data_AF-A0A224VI12-F1
#
_entry.id   AF-A0A224VI12-F1
#
_cell.length_a   1.000
_cell.length_b   1.000
_cell.length_c   1.000
_cell.angle_alpha   90.00
_cell.angle_beta   90.00
_cell.angle_gamma   90.00
#
_symmetry.space_group_name_H-M   'P 1'
#
loop_
_entity.id
_entity.type
_entity.pdbx_description
1 polymer ?
#
loop_
_entity_poly.entity_id
_entity_poly.type
_entity_poly.pdbx_seq_one_letter_code
_entity_poly.pdbx_strand_id
1 'polypeptide(L)'
;MINAAKKAGVRFIAYTSFPHADTAKSPLAVDHKNTEQAIRQSGIGYSFLRNNWYLENERQQIPAAANNQPFVYSAGDGKVGWALEREYAEAAARVLLSDDPKTTYEFSGPQHDYADLARALKVVTGNDFEVLSLSDDEYRKRLVATGFSPQAAAGIVGMQRLIRNGDLEETSGDLPEALGHPLPTFEESLKEVVGRLKK
;
A
#
# COMPACT_ATOMS: atom_id res chain seq x y z
N MET A 1 -21.73 -6.78 -8.31
CA MET A 1 -21.07 -7.90 -7.58
C MET A 1 -21.84 -8.32 -6.34
N ILE A 2 -22.03 -7.46 -5.33
CA ILE A 2 -22.68 -7.82 -4.04
C ILE A 2 -24.10 -8.40 -4.22
N ASN A 3 -24.93 -7.78 -5.07
CA ASN A 3 -26.26 -8.32 -5.40
C ASN A 3 -26.21 -9.71 -6.04
N ALA A 4 -25.17 -10.01 -6.84
CA ALA A 4 -24.99 -11.33 -7.43
C ALA A 4 -24.55 -12.35 -6.36
N ALA A 5 -23.64 -11.98 -5.47
CA ALA A 5 -23.23 -12.81 -4.33
C ALA A 5 -24.42 -13.18 -3.45
N LYS A 6 -25.30 -12.21 -3.16
CA LYS A 6 -26.55 -12.44 -2.41
C LYS A 6 -27.47 -13.42 -3.12
N LYS A 7 -27.70 -13.23 -4.42
CA LYS A 7 -28.54 -14.14 -5.24
C LYS A 7 -27.95 -15.56 -5.32
N ALA A 8 -26.63 -15.70 -5.31
CA ALA A 8 -25.93 -16.97 -5.36
C ALA A 8 -25.84 -17.68 -4.00
N GLY A 9 -26.32 -17.08 -2.91
CA GLY A 9 -26.23 -17.67 -1.57
C GLY A 9 -24.82 -17.69 -0.99
N VAL A 10 -23.94 -16.77 -1.41
CA VAL A 10 -22.63 -16.58 -0.79
C VAL A 10 -22.82 -16.26 0.69
N ARG A 11 -22.13 -17.00 1.56
CA ARG A 11 -22.28 -16.88 3.02
C ARG A 11 -21.27 -15.92 3.66
N PHE A 12 -20.13 -15.70 3.01
CA PHE A 12 -19.05 -14.90 3.54
C PHE A 12 -18.32 -14.11 2.43
N ILE A 13 -17.92 -12.87 2.71
CA ILE A 13 -17.14 -12.01 1.82
C ILE A 13 -15.93 -11.44 2.59
N ALA A 14 -14.73 -11.78 2.15
CA ALA A 14 -13.53 -11.00 2.48
C ALA A 14 -13.34 -9.94 1.39
N TYR A 15 -13.26 -8.66 1.77
CA TYR A 15 -13.13 -7.55 0.84
C TYR A 15 -11.86 -6.75 1.11
N THR A 16 -10.99 -6.64 0.09
CA THR A 16 -9.81 -5.78 0.12
C THR A 16 -10.23 -4.31 0.10
N SER A 17 -10.14 -3.69 1.25
CA SER A 17 -10.53 -2.30 1.51
C SER A 17 -9.28 -1.40 1.63
N PHE A 18 -9.48 -0.18 2.10
CA PHE A 18 -8.44 0.85 2.29
C PHE A 18 -8.34 1.24 3.77
N PRO A 19 -7.16 1.68 4.27
CA PRO A 19 -6.98 2.01 5.68
C PRO A 19 -8.01 3.02 6.15
N HIS A 20 -8.61 2.76 7.31
CA HIS A 20 -9.58 3.65 7.93
C HIS A 20 -10.73 4.09 6.99
N ALA A 21 -11.19 3.22 6.08
CA ALA A 21 -12.15 3.58 5.02
C ALA A 21 -13.42 4.33 5.50
N ASP A 22 -13.80 4.21 6.76
CA ASP A 22 -14.91 4.94 7.38
C ASP A 22 -14.62 6.43 7.61
N THR A 23 -13.39 6.79 7.98
CA THR A 23 -12.95 8.15 8.35
C THR A 23 -11.97 8.79 7.35
N ALA A 24 -11.32 7.98 6.52
CA ALA A 24 -10.34 8.43 5.53
C ALA A 24 -10.95 9.46 4.57
N LYS A 25 -10.15 10.49 4.26
CA LYS A 25 -10.54 11.61 3.38
C LYS A 25 -9.92 11.48 1.99
N SER A 26 -8.98 10.56 1.81
CA SER A 26 -8.39 10.23 0.52
C SER A 26 -9.48 9.90 -0.52
N PRO A 27 -9.38 10.44 -1.75
CA PRO A 27 -10.27 10.05 -2.85
C PRO A 27 -10.26 8.54 -3.12
N LEU A 28 -9.15 7.85 -2.83
CA LEU A 28 -9.06 6.39 -2.97
C LEU A 28 -10.01 5.67 -1.99
N ALA A 29 -10.25 6.21 -0.80
CA ALA A 29 -11.09 5.58 0.20
C ALA A 29 -12.59 5.63 -0.14
N VAL A 30 -13.03 6.54 -1.03
CA VAL A 30 -14.46 6.76 -1.32
C VAL A 30 -15.13 5.51 -1.87
N ASP A 31 -14.51 4.86 -2.85
CA ASP A 31 -15.06 3.64 -3.45
C ASP A 31 -15.05 2.46 -2.47
N HIS A 32 -14.02 2.39 -1.62
CA HIS A 32 -13.95 1.39 -0.55
C HIS A 32 -15.04 1.60 0.48
N LYS A 33 -15.25 2.84 0.96
CA LYS A 33 -16.33 3.19 1.90
C LYS A 33 -17.71 2.78 1.37
N ASN A 34 -18.00 3.12 0.11
CA ASN A 34 -19.26 2.78 -0.53
C ASN A 34 -19.43 1.26 -0.67
N THR A 35 -18.36 0.54 -1.02
CA THR A 35 -18.39 -0.91 -1.15
C THR A 35 -18.57 -1.60 0.20
N GLU A 36 -17.86 -1.15 1.24
CA GLU A 36 -18.04 -1.70 2.58
C GLU A 36 -19.46 -1.45 3.11
N GLN A 37 -20.07 -0.29 2.82
CA GLN A 37 -21.47 -0.01 3.16
C GLN A 37 -22.42 -0.97 2.45
N ALA A 38 -22.22 -1.18 1.15
CA ALA A 38 -23.04 -2.10 0.36
C ALA A 38 -22.90 -3.56 0.86
N ILE A 39 -21.71 -3.98 1.31
CA ILE A 39 -21.49 -5.29 1.93
C ILE A 39 -22.25 -5.38 3.26
N ARG A 40 -22.15 -4.38 4.15
CA ARG A 40 -22.91 -4.36 5.42
C ARG A 40 -24.41 -4.47 5.19
N GLN A 41 -24.95 -3.72 4.23
CA GLN A 41 -26.38 -3.74 3.88
C GLN A 41 -26.84 -5.05 3.24
N SER A 42 -25.93 -5.87 2.72
CA SER A 42 -26.28 -7.13 2.06
C SER A 42 -26.83 -8.19 3.05
N GLY A 43 -26.37 -8.15 4.30
CA GLY A 43 -26.61 -9.15 5.34
C GLY A 43 -25.73 -10.39 5.24
N ILE A 44 -24.77 -10.43 4.30
CA ILE A 44 -23.79 -11.53 4.16
C ILE A 44 -22.70 -11.34 5.23
N GLY A 45 -22.21 -12.44 5.83
CA GLY A 45 -21.05 -12.37 6.74
C GLY A 45 -19.83 -11.79 6.03
N TYR A 46 -18.97 -11.06 6.75
CA TYR A 46 -17.87 -10.36 6.09
C TYR A 46 -16.65 -10.13 6.98
N SER A 47 -15.53 -9.88 6.32
CA SER A 47 -14.35 -9.21 6.87
C SER A 47 -13.84 -8.15 5.89
N PHE A 48 -13.61 -6.94 6.39
CA PHE A 48 -12.90 -5.90 5.64
C PHE A 48 -11.41 -6.03 5.88
N LEU A 49 -10.67 -6.28 4.80
CA LEU A 49 -9.22 -6.39 4.80
C LEU A 49 -8.68 -5.06 4.32
N ARG A 50 -8.52 -4.10 5.23
CA ARG A 50 -8.07 -2.75 4.90
C ARG A 50 -6.58 -2.78 4.69
N ASN A 51 -6.18 -3.02 3.45
CA ASN A 51 -4.78 -3.11 3.06
C ASN A 51 -4.18 -1.71 3.08
N ASN A 52 -3.06 -1.55 3.77
CA ASN A 52 -2.18 -0.41 3.59
C ASN A 52 -1.48 -0.50 2.20
N TRP A 53 -0.25 -0.02 2.07
CA TRP A 53 0.41 0.12 0.78
C TRP A 53 1.29 -1.07 0.42
N TYR A 54 1.23 -1.48 -0.84
CA TYR A 54 2.13 -2.50 -1.37
C TYR A 54 3.49 -1.90 -1.65
N LEU A 55 4.56 -2.57 -1.21
CA LEU A 55 5.93 -2.14 -1.50
C LEU A 55 6.18 -2.09 -3.02
N GLU A 56 5.52 -2.98 -3.76
CA GLU A 56 5.53 -3.03 -5.22
C GLU A 56 4.96 -1.76 -5.89
N ASN A 57 4.18 -0.93 -5.18
CA ASN A 57 3.69 0.36 -5.69
C ASN A 57 4.82 1.38 -5.90
N GLU A 58 5.98 1.20 -5.26
CA GLU A 58 7.16 2.08 -5.37
C GLU A 58 7.97 1.85 -6.67
N ARG A 59 7.24 1.58 -7.76
CA ARG A 59 7.74 1.30 -9.11
C ARG A 59 8.50 2.44 -9.78
N GLN A 60 8.49 3.65 -9.21
CA GLN A 60 9.32 4.76 -9.67
C GLN A 60 10.64 4.82 -8.89
N GLN A 61 10.55 4.63 -7.58
CA GLN A 61 11.65 4.77 -6.63
C GLN A 61 12.62 3.58 -6.68
N ILE A 62 12.09 2.36 -6.65
CA ILE A 62 12.92 1.15 -6.57
C ILE A 62 13.78 0.98 -7.83
N PRO A 63 13.26 1.09 -9.07
CA PRO A 63 14.10 0.99 -10.26
C PRO A 63 15.09 2.14 -10.39
N ALA A 64 14.71 3.38 -10.02
CA ALA A 64 15.63 4.52 -10.04
C ALA A 64 16.83 4.27 -9.12
N ALA A 65 16.58 3.88 -7.87
CA ALA A 65 17.61 3.53 -6.91
C ALA A 65 18.50 2.36 -7.38
N ALA A 66 17.90 1.30 -7.94
CA ALA A 66 18.63 0.14 -8.45
C ALA A 66 19.57 0.48 -9.62
N ASN A 67 19.25 1.51 -10.40
CA ASN A 67 20.07 2.02 -11.51
C ASN A 67 20.95 3.22 -11.11
N ASN A 68 21.13 3.48 -9.80
CA ASN A 68 21.90 4.60 -9.26
C ASN A 68 21.42 5.98 -9.77
N GLN A 69 20.13 6.12 -10.04
CA GLN A 69 19.49 7.39 -10.42
C GLN A 69 19.00 8.12 -9.17
N PRO A 70 18.82 9.45 -9.21
CA PRO A 70 18.29 10.19 -8.07
C PRO A 70 16.96 9.64 -7.58
N PHE A 71 16.86 9.43 -6.29
CA PHE A 71 15.64 9.03 -5.60
C PHE A 71 14.83 10.29 -5.28
N VAL A 72 13.68 10.45 -5.94
CA VAL A 72 12.89 11.68 -5.86
C VAL A 72 11.48 11.36 -5.41
N TYR A 73 10.99 12.16 -4.47
CA TYR A 73 9.66 12.03 -3.89
C TYR A 73 9.14 13.41 -3.45
N SER A 74 7.83 13.53 -3.23
CA SER A 74 7.15 14.67 -2.61
C SER A 74 6.36 14.30 -1.35
N ALA A 75 6.42 13.06 -0.87
CA ALA A 75 5.69 12.63 0.32
C ALA A 75 6.13 13.28 1.66
N GLY A 76 7.22 14.05 1.69
CA GLY A 76 7.76 14.63 2.93
C GLY A 76 8.06 13.55 3.97
N ASP A 77 7.70 13.82 5.22
CA ASP A 77 7.92 12.90 6.36
C ASP A 77 6.73 11.97 6.63
N GLY A 78 5.75 11.92 5.72
CA GLY A 78 4.57 11.08 5.85
C GLY A 78 4.95 9.60 5.95
N LYS A 79 4.27 8.88 6.86
CA LYS A 79 4.57 7.47 7.12
C LYS A 79 3.63 6.53 6.38
N VAL A 80 4.17 5.36 6.02
CA VAL A 80 3.49 4.28 5.32
C VAL A 80 3.86 2.96 5.96
N GLY A 81 2.87 2.09 6.14
CA GLY A 81 3.08 0.72 6.56
C GLY A 81 3.25 -0.21 5.36
N TRP A 82 4.33 -0.03 4.58
CA TRP A 82 4.58 -0.89 3.42
C TRP A 82 4.77 -2.35 3.85
N ALA A 83 4.13 -3.26 3.11
CA ALA A 83 4.44 -4.68 3.12
C ALA A 83 4.37 -5.25 1.69
N LEU A 84 4.90 -6.46 1.50
CA LEU A 84 4.83 -7.12 0.20
C LEU A 84 3.37 -7.49 -0.12
N GLU A 85 2.95 -7.31 -1.38
CA GLU A 85 1.61 -7.69 -1.85
C GLU A 85 1.28 -9.16 -1.50
N ARG A 86 2.28 -10.05 -1.57
CA ARG A 86 2.09 -11.48 -1.21
C ARG A 86 1.71 -11.71 0.25
N GLU A 87 2.14 -10.84 1.17
CA GLU A 87 1.79 -10.94 2.60
C GLU A 87 0.31 -10.57 2.79
N TYR A 88 -0.17 -9.51 2.13
CA TYR A 88 -1.60 -9.16 2.13
C TYR A 88 -2.47 -10.26 1.52
N ALA A 89 -2.00 -10.88 0.42
CA ALA A 89 -2.71 -11.97 -0.24
C ALA A 89 -2.80 -13.22 0.64
N GLU A 90 -1.70 -13.59 1.31
CA GLU A 90 -1.69 -14.71 2.24
C GLU A 90 -2.60 -14.45 3.46
N ALA A 91 -2.54 -13.26 4.05
CA ALA A 91 -3.42 -12.86 5.14
C ALA A 91 -4.90 -12.93 4.72
N ALA A 92 -5.24 -12.46 3.50
CA ALA A 92 -6.59 -12.56 2.97
C ALA A 92 -7.07 -14.02 2.84
N ALA A 93 -6.20 -14.92 2.35
CA ALA A 93 -6.51 -16.34 2.23
C ALA A 93 -6.73 -16.97 3.62
N ARG A 94 -5.91 -16.61 4.61
CA ARG A 94 -6.05 -17.09 6.00
C ARG A 94 -7.35 -16.60 6.64
N VAL A 95 -7.73 -15.34 6.43
CA VAL A 95 -9.02 -14.81 6.91
C VAL A 95 -10.20 -15.56 6.27
N LEU A 96 -10.14 -15.86 4.97
CA LEU A 96 -11.18 -16.64 4.28
C LEU A 96 -11.33 -18.07 4.82
N LEU A 97 -10.26 -18.64 5.39
CA LEU A 97 -10.23 -19.99 5.96
C LEU A 97 -10.45 -20.02 7.47
N SER A 98 -10.55 -18.85 8.13
CA SER A 98 -10.75 -18.75 9.57
C SER A 98 -12.19 -19.10 9.96
N ASP A 99 -12.35 -19.81 11.08
CA ASP A 99 -13.66 -20.10 11.67
C ASP A 99 -14.30 -18.87 12.32
N ASP A 100 -13.49 -17.94 12.84
CA ASP A 100 -13.93 -16.72 13.54
C ASP A 100 -13.07 -15.50 13.16
N PRO A 101 -13.18 -14.99 11.92
CA PRO A 101 -12.42 -13.83 11.51
C PRO A 101 -12.98 -12.53 12.11
N LYS A 102 -12.10 -11.54 12.38
CA LYS A 102 -12.52 -10.19 12.76
C LYS A 102 -13.36 -9.57 11.64
N THR A 103 -14.29 -8.69 12.01
CA THR A 103 -15.11 -7.96 11.01
C THR A 103 -14.30 -6.93 10.21
N THR A 104 -13.20 -6.43 10.77
CA THR A 104 -12.25 -5.54 10.12
C THR A 104 -10.84 -5.90 10.57
N TYR A 105 -9.91 -5.91 9.62
CA TYR A 105 -8.47 -5.95 9.84
C TYR A 105 -7.86 -4.71 9.20
N GLU A 106 -7.03 -3.97 9.94
CA GLU A 106 -6.21 -2.87 9.42
C GLU A 106 -4.80 -3.41 9.13
N PHE A 107 -4.60 -3.94 7.92
CA PHE A 107 -3.35 -4.60 7.56
C PHE A 107 -2.26 -3.58 7.22
N SER A 108 -1.19 -3.58 8.00
CA SER A 108 -0.09 -2.63 7.89
C SER A 108 1.26 -3.29 8.18
N GLY A 109 2.30 -2.85 7.49
CA GLY A 109 3.69 -3.12 7.88
C GLY A 109 4.20 -2.09 8.90
N PRO A 110 5.47 -2.22 9.33
CA PRO A 110 6.13 -1.20 10.14
C PRO A 110 6.12 0.17 9.44
N GLN A 111 5.99 1.24 10.21
CA GLN A 111 5.88 2.61 9.69
C GLN A 111 7.24 3.13 9.21
N HIS A 112 7.30 3.55 7.95
CA HIS A 112 8.48 4.12 7.31
C HIS A 112 8.11 5.36 6.50
N ASP A 113 9.04 6.31 6.34
CA ASP A 113 8.91 7.37 5.35
C ASP A 113 9.74 7.07 4.07
N TYR A 114 9.69 7.97 3.09
CA TYR A 114 10.48 7.83 1.88
C TYR A 114 12.00 8.00 2.09
N ALA A 115 12.43 8.67 3.16
CA ALA A 115 13.85 8.75 3.51
C ALA A 115 14.34 7.41 4.09
N ASP A 116 13.52 6.71 4.87
CA ASP A 116 13.75 5.34 5.32
C ASP A 116 13.86 4.39 4.12
N LEU A 117 12.92 4.47 3.18
CA LEU A 117 12.96 3.70 1.91
C LEU A 117 14.25 3.97 1.12
N ALA A 118 14.65 5.23 0.97
CA ALA A 118 15.89 5.59 0.30
C ALA A 118 17.13 5.01 1.00
N ARG A 119 17.21 5.11 2.34
CA ARG A 119 18.31 4.55 3.13
C ARG A 119 18.39 3.03 2.98
N ALA A 120 17.26 2.34 3.10
CA ALA A 120 17.21 0.89 2.96
C ALA A 120 17.59 0.45 1.53
N LEU A 121 17.18 1.19 0.51
CA LEU A 121 17.57 0.93 -0.88
C LEU A 121 19.08 1.13 -1.12
N LYS A 122 19.73 2.13 -0.50
CA LYS A 122 21.21 2.26 -0.57
C LYS A 122 21.90 1.02 0.00
N VAL A 123 21.42 0.52 1.13
CA VAL A 123 21.94 -0.72 1.76
C VAL A 123 21.73 -1.94 0.86
N VAL A 124 20.52 -2.11 0.32
CA VAL A 124 20.14 -3.27 -0.49
C VAL A 124 20.85 -3.30 -1.85
N THR A 125 21.02 -2.15 -2.48
CA THR A 125 21.60 -2.05 -3.82
C THR A 125 23.11 -1.84 -3.83
N GLY A 126 23.68 -1.32 -2.74
CA GLY A 126 25.08 -0.86 -2.68
C GLY A 126 25.34 0.43 -3.46
N ASN A 127 24.30 1.08 -3.97
CA ASN A 127 24.39 2.32 -4.74
C ASN A 127 24.40 3.56 -3.83
N ASP A 128 25.00 4.64 -4.33
CA ASP A 128 24.99 5.94 -3.67
C ASP A 128 24.33 6.99 -4.57
N PHE A 129 23.00 7.02 -4.51
CA PHE A 129 22.18 7.97 -5.25
C PHE A 129 21.80 9.19 -4.40
N GLU A 130 21.54 10.31 -5.07
CA GLU A 130 20.99 11.52 -4.46
C GLU A 130 19.54 11.28 -3.98
N VAL A 131 19.16 11.86 -2.85
CA VAL A 131 17.80 11.79 -2.30
C VAL A 131 17.21 13.21 -2.29
N LEU A 132 16.09 13.40 -2.99
CA LEU A 132 15.45 14.70 -3.18
C LEU A 132 13.98 14.64 -2.76
N SER A 133 13.66 15.35 -1.67
CA SER A 133 12.28 15.66 -1.27
C SER A 133 11.87 17.00 -1.90
N LEU A 134 10.91 16.96 -2.81
CA LEU A 134 10.47 18.11 -3.62
C LEU A 134 9.05 18.54 -3.27
N SER A 135 8.67 19.74 -3.69
CA SER A 135 7.26 20.13 -3.74
C SER A 135 6.48 19.28 -4.76
N ASP A 136 5.16 19.17 -4.58
CA ASP A 136 4.28 18.48 -5.52
C ASP A 136 4.41 19.01 -6.96
N ASP A 137 4.59 20.33 -7.13
CA ASP A 137 4.72 20.95 -8.43
C ASP A 137 6.05 20.62 -9.11
N GLU A 138 7.15 20.64 -8.37
CA GLU A 138 8.47 20.25 -8.90
C GLU A 138 8.51 18.77 -9.23
N TYR A 139 7.96 17.92 -8.36
CA TYR A 139 7.92 16.48 -8.60
C TYR A 139 7.05 16.14 -9.82
N ARG A 140 5.88 16.79 -9.95
CA ARG A 140 5.02 16.66 -11.15
C ARG A 140 5.76 17.06 -12.43
N LYS A 141 6.43 18.21 -12.43
CA LYS A 141 7.21 18.68 -13.60
C LYS A 141 8.28 17.67 -13.98
N ARG A 142 8.96 17.10 -12.99
CA ARG A 142 10.00 16.09 -13.22
C ARG A 142 9.43 14.81 -13.82
N LEU A 143 8.31 14.29 -13.28
CA LEU A 143 7.63 13.11 -13.84
C LEU A 143 7.22 13.32 -15.31
N VAL A 144 6.68 14.50 -15.64
CA VAL A 144 6.34 14.82 -17.04
C VAL A 144 7.60 14.87 -17.91
N ALA A 145 8.69 15.47 -17.42
CA ALA A 145 9.96 15.52 -18.13
C ALA A 145 10.59 14.13 -18.36
N THR A 146 10.29 13.15 -17.50
CA THR A 146 10.73 11.75 -17.65
C THR A 146 9.77 10.88 -18.46
N GLY A 147 8.77 11.49 -19.13
CA GLY A 147 7.90 10.81 -20.09
C GLY A 147 6.52 10.39 -19.59
N PHE A 148 6.16 10.71 -18.34
CA PHE A 148 4.78 10.48 -17.87
C PHE A 148 3.81 11.47 -18.52
N SER A 149 2.60 11.00 -18.82
CA SER A 149 1.51 11.91 -19.17
C SER A 149 1.19 12.83 -17.98
N PRO A 150 0.68 14.05 -18.21
CA PRO A 150 0.28 14.95 -17.12
C PRO A 150 -0.69 14.31 -16.12
N GLN A 151 -1.60 13.45 -16.61
CA GLN A 151 -2.56 12.73 -15.77
C GLN A 151 -1.88 11.65 -14.90
N ALA A 152 -0.95 10.88 -15.46
CA ALA A 152 -0.20 9.90 -14.69
C ALA A 152 0.69 10.56 -13.62
N ALA A 153 1.36 11.66 -13.97
CA ALA A 153 2.15 12.45 -13.03
C ALA A 153 1.28 13.01 -11.88
N ALA A 154 0.09 13.53 -12.20
CA ALA A 154 -0.87 14.00 -11.19
C ALA A 154 -1.33 12.86 -10.26
N GLY A 155 -1.56 11.66 -10.81
CA GLY A 155 -1.89 10.47 -10.02
C GLY A 155 -0.78 10.07 -9.04
N ILE A 156 0.48 10.04 -9.49
CA ILE A 156 1.64 9.71 -8.63
C ILE A 156 1.82 10.75 -7.51
N VAL A 157 1.71 12.03 -7.84
CA VAL A 157 1.76 13.10 -6.83
C VAL A 157 0.59 13.01 -5.86
N GLY A 158 -0.60 12.65 -6.33
CA GLY A 158 -1.76 12.39 -5.48
C GLY A 158 -1.51 11.25 -4.49
N MET A 159 -0.85 10.17 -4.94
CA MET A 159 -0.44 9.05 -4.09
C MET A 159 0.56 9.48 -3.01
N GLN A 160 1.52 10.32 -3.32
CA GLN A 160 2.46 10.78 -2.28
C GLN A 160 1.87 11.86 -1.37
N ARG A 161 0.89 12.63 -1.85
CA ARG A 161 0.14 13.58 -1.02
C ARG A 161 -0.69 12.89 0.05
N LEU A 162 -1.34 11.77 -0.24
CA LEU A 162 -2.12 11.04 0.77
C LEU A 162 -1.20 10.46 1.86
N ILE A 163 -0.01 9.98 1.48
CA ILE A 163 1.02 9.54 2.41
C ILE A 163 1.46 10.71 3.31
N ARG A 164 1.78 11.86 2.70
CA ARG A 164 2.15 13.08 3.45
C ARG A 164 1.07 13.57 4.42
N ASN A 165 -0.19 13.29 4.12
CA ASN A 165 -1.33 13.68 4.96
C ASN A 165 -1.62 12.67 6.08
N GLY A 166 -0.88 11.57 6.16
CA GLY A 166 -1.05 10.53 7.16
C GLY A 166 -2.18 9.54 6.85
N ASP A 167 -2.72 9.50 5.63
CA ASP A 167 -3.82 8.58 5.27
C ASP A 167 -3.42 7.09 5.36
N LEU A 168 -2.12 6.78 5.47
CA LEU A 168 -1.55 5.43 5.57
C LEU A 168 -0.81 5.17 6.91
N GLU A 169 -0.97 6.08 7.88
CA GLU A 169 -0.40 5.91 9.22
C GLU A 169 -1.23 4.90 10.02
N GLU A 170 -0.75 3.66 10.07
CA GLU A 170 -1.42 2.56 10.75
C GLU A 170 -0.39 1.66 11.44
N THR A 171 -0.58 1.45 12.74
CA THR A 171 0.35 0.71 13.61
C THR A 171 -0.23 -0.61 14.13
N SER A 172 -1.40 -1.01 13.64
CA SER A 172 -2.05 -2.29 13.94
C SER A 172 -1.13 -3.48 13.66
N GLY A 173 -1.19 -4.46 14.56
CA GLY A 173 -0.54 -5.76 14.41
C GLY A 173 -1.38 -6.79 13.64
N ASP A 174 -2.48 -6.37 13.00
CA ASP A 174 -3.44 -7.27 12.36
C ASP A 174 -2.81 -8.12 11.24
N LEU A 175 -1.88 -7.56 10.47
CA LEU A 175 -1.25 -8.29 9.37
C LEU A 175 -0.41 -9.48 9.86
N PRO A 176 0.60 -9.30 10.74
CA PRO A 176 1.34 -10.44 11.29
C PRO A 176 0.46 -11.37 12.15
N GLU A 177 -0.59 -10.86 12.81
CA GLU A 177 -1.56 -11.70 13.52
C GLU A 177 -2.30 -12.64 12.55
N ALA A 178 -2.84 -12.10 11.45
CA ALA A 178 -3.56 -12.89 10.43
C ALA A 178 -2.65 -13.88 9.70
N LEU A 179 -1.37 -13.53 9.51
CA LEU A 179 -0.35 -14.41 8.93
C LEU A 179 0.08 -15.54 9.88
N GLY A 180 0.07 -15.29 11.19
CA GLY A 180 0.59 -16.21 12.19
C GLY A 180 2.13 -16.26 12.26
N HIS A 181 2.80 -15.28 11.67
CA HIS A 181 4.26 -15.11 11.70
C HIS A 181 4.63 -13.62 11.55
N PRO A 182 5.83 -13.21 11.98
CA PRO A 182 6.31 -11.84 11.72
C PRO A 182 6.46 -11.59 10.21
N LEU A 183 6.35 -10.32 9.83
CA LEU A 183 6.71 -9.87 8.48
C LEU A 183 8.22 -9.96 8.26
N PRO A 184 8.68 -10.14 7.01
CA PRO A 184 10.09 -9.96 6.67
C PRO A 184 10.55 -8.55 7.07
N THR A 185 11.85 -8.40 7.34
CA THR A 185 12.42 -7.06 7.54
C THR A 185 12.23 -6.20 6.29
N PHE A 186 12.33 -4.88 6.47
CA PHE A 186 12.14 -3.95 5.35
C PHE A 186 13.20 -4.16 4.26
N GLU A 187 14.45 -4.42 4.64
CA GLU A 187 15.54 -4.73 3.72
C GLU A 187 15.35 -6.07 3.01
N GLU A 188 14.82 -7.11 3.68
CA GLU A 188 14.49 -8.39 3.03
C GLU A 188 13.38 -8.22 1.99
N SER A 189 12.34 -7.47 2.33
CA SER A 189 11.25 -7.14 1.41
C SER A 189 11.76 -6.37 0.19
N LEU A 190 12.62 -5.38 0.40
CA LEU A 190 13.25 -4.61 -0.69
C LEU A 190 14.18 -5.47 -1.55
N LYS A 191 14.98 -6.36 -0.95
CA LYS A 191 15.80 -7.32 -1.70
C LYS A 191 14.95 -8.19 -2.61
N GLU A 192 13.80 -8.66 -2.11
CA GLU A 192 12.86 -9.46 -2.89
C GLU A 192 12.32 -8.68 -4.10
N VAL A 193 11.83 -7.45 -3.88
CA VAL A 193 11.28 -6.61 -4.97
C VAL A 193 12.36 -6.23 -5.98
N VAL A 194 13.54 -5.78 -5.52
CA VAL A 194 14.68 -5.46 -6.41
C VAL A 194 15.12 -6.70 -7.21
N GLY A 195 15.14 -7.88 -6.58
CA GLY A 195 15.50 -9.13 -7.24
C GLY A 195 14.53 -9.53 -8.37
N ARG A 196 13.25 -9.22 -8.23
CA ARG A 196 12.23 -9.45 -9.27
C ARG A 196 12.40 -8.53 -10.48
N LEU A 197 12.90 -7.31 -10.30
CA LEU A 197 13.15 -6.35 -11.38
C LEU A 197 14.32 -6.71 -12.29
N LYS A 198 15.23 -7.60 -11.85
CA LYS A 198 16.40 -8.05 -12.62
C LYS A 198 16.10 -9.24 -13.55
N LYS A 199 14.90 -9.82 -13.48
CA LYS A 199 14.47 -10.96 -14.31
C LYS A 199 13.66 -10.46 -15.50
#